data_AF-A0A2S6USP2-F1
#
_entry.id   AF-A0A2S6USP2-F1
#
_cell.length_a   1.000
_cell.length_b   1.000
_cell.length_c   1.000
_cell.angle_alpha   90.00
_cell.angle_beta   90.00
_cell.angle_gamma   90.00
#
_symmetry.space_group_name_H-M   'P 1'
#
loop_
_entity.id
_entity.type
_entity.pdbx_description
1 polymer ?
#
loop_
_entity_poly.entity_id
_entity_poly.type
_entity_poly.pdbx_seq_one_letter_code
_entity_poly.pdbx_strand_id
1 'polypeptide(L)'
;MKLIEILPDQQNILISLAYASNNNFIGKKIYKREKSFLREEAFLALNKTINIASKMGFKIKIFDTFRPVEAQKIMWNFNPNPKYIADPKFGSPHSRGVAIDLTLCTKDNIELDMGTPFDSFSEKSHHDCLDFDYEILKNRSLLLGIMALSGWDFYKNEWWHYQLSETKKYPLLSDKAAGTNLL
;
A
#
# COMPACT_ATOMS: atom_id res chain seq x y z
N MET A 1 4.64 -11.30 -18.31
CA MET A 1 4.00 -11.03 -17.02
C MET A 1 3.67 -9.55 -16.98
N LYS A 2 2.40 -9.16 -16.81
CA LYS A 2 1.97 -7.78 -17.09
C LYS A 2 1.68 -7.04 -15.77
N LEU A 3 2.48 -6.03 -15.48
CA LEU A 3 2.10 -4.98 -14.54
C LEU A 3 1.32 -3.91 -15.31
N ILE A 4 0.31 -3.34 -14.67
CA ILE A 4 -0.53 -2.28 -15.18
C ILE A 4 -0.19 -1.02 -14.38
N GLU A 5 0.13 0.06 -15.10
CA GLU A 5 0.32 1.38 -14.49
C GLU A 5 -1.03 1.92 -14.00
N ILE A 6 -1.07 2.41 -12.77
CA ILE A 6 -2.24 3.10 -12.22
C ILE A 6 -2.17 4.56 -12.67
N LEU A 7 -3.26 5.05 -13.27
CA LEU A 7 -3.35 6.40 -13.81
C LEU A 7 -4.36 7.21 -12.98
N PRO A 8 -3.92 8.10 -12.07
CA PRO A 8 -4.78 8.70 -11.06
C PRO A 8 -5.91 9.54 -11.64
N ASP A 9 -5.61 10.33 -12.69
CA ASP A 9 -6.58 11.20 -13.37
C ASP A 9 -7.74 10.41 -14.00
N GLN A 10 -7.52 9.14 -14.35
CA GLN A 10 -8.54 8.28 -14.95
C GLN A 10 -9.40 7.56 -13.90
N GLN A 11 -8.94 7.50 -12.64
CA GLN A 11 -9.52 6.67 -11.59
C GLN A 11 -10.07 7.47 -10.40
N ASN A 12 -9.98 8.81 -10.43
CA ASN A 12 -10.40 9.71 -9.33
C ASN A 12 -9.80 9.29 -7.98
N ILE A 13 -8.53 8.92 -8.00
CA ILE A 13 -7.74 8.57 -6.83
C ILE A 13 -6.62 9.59 -6.64
N LEU A 14 -6.03 9.58 -5.45
CA LEU A 14 -4.83 10.33 -5.12
C LEU A 14 -3.65 9.36 -5.07
N ILE A 15 -2.50 9.81 -5.55
CA ILE A 15 -1.23 9.10 -5.43
C ILE A 15 -0.25 10.02 -4.73
N SER A 16 0.41 9.50 -3.70
CA SER A 16 1.50 10.17 -3.01
C SER A 16 2.50 9.10 -2.60
N LEU A 17 3.35 8.70 -3.55
CA LEU A 17 4.22 7.55 -3.31
C LEU A 17 5.32 7.95 -2.32
N ALA A 18 5.23 7.42 -1.09
CA ALA A 18 6.10 7.82 0.01
C ALA A 18 7.58 7.65 -0.36
N TYR A 19 7.91 6.57 -1.06
CA TYR A 19 9.27 6.23 -1.45
C TYR A 19 9.77 6.93 -2.73
N ALA A 20 8.91 7.70 -3.43
CA ALA A 20 9.33 8.68 -4.45
C ALA A 20 9.63 10.07 -3.84
N SER A 21 9.45 10.22 -2.53
CA SER A 21 9.71 11.44 -1.76
C SER A 21 10.75 11.21 -0.65
N ASN A 22 11.12 12.27 0.07
CA ASN A 22 11.93 12.14 1.30
C ASN A 22 11.06 11.91 2.55
N ASN A 23 9.72 11.98 2.41
CA ASN A 23 8.78 11.79 3.50
C ASN A 23 8.42 10.31 3.64
N ASN A 24 9.40 9.53 4.11
CA ASN A 24 9.27 8.12 4.44
C ASN A 24 10.24 7.78 5.57
N PHE A 25 10.16 6.60 6.15
CA PHE A 25 10.99 6.24 7.32
C PHE A 25 12.52 6.23 7.05
N ILE A 26 12.97 6.19 5.79
CA ILE A 26 14.40 6.29 5.44
C ILE A 26 14.86 7.75 5.36
N GLY A 27 13.93 8.70 5.12
CA GLY A 27 14.25 10.11 4.92
C GLY A 27 14.90 10.42 3.57
N LYS A 28 14.87 9.48 2.61
CA LYS A 28 15.47 9.61 1.28
C LYS A 28 14.55 9.01 0.21
N LYS A 29 14.62 9.57 -1.01
CA LYS A 29 13.98 8.96 -2.19
C LYS A 29 14.61 7.60 -2.50
N ILE A 30 13.76 6.61 -2.74
CA ILE A 30 14.14 5.30 -3.26
C ILE A 30 13.77 5.22 -4.75
N TYR A 31 12.55 5.65 -5.10
CA TYR A 31 12.08 5.67 -6.48
C TYR A 31 12.54 6.94 -7.21
N LYS A 32 13.01 6.78 -8.44
CA LYS A 32 13.37 7.89 -9.36
C LYS A 32 12.14 8.59 -9.96
N ARG A 33 10.99 7.93 -9.95
CA ARG A 33 9.75 8.40 -10.58
C ARG A 33 8.55 8.06 -9.71
N GLU A 34 7.54 8.92 -9.72
CA GLU A 34 6.28 8.71 -9.03
C GLU A 34 5.31 7.95 -9.95
N LYS A 35 5.58 6.66 -10.17
CA LYS A 35 4.70 5.76 -10.93
C LYS A 35 4.34 4.56 -10.07
N SER A 36 3.08 4.14 -10.13
CA SER A 36 2.58 3.00 -9.38
C SER A 36 2.08 1.93 -10.32
N PHE A 37 2.30 0.68 -9.94
CA PHE A 37 2.01 -0.47 -10.78
C PHE A 37 1.41 -1.60 -9.94
N LEU A 38 0.47 -2.34 -10.52
CA LEU A 38 -0.09 -3.55 -9.94
C LEU A 38 -0.16 -4.64 -10.99
N ARG A 39 -0.19 -5.90 -10.56
CA ARG A 39 -0.67 -6.98 -11.43
C ARG A 39 -2.13 -6.78 -11.77
N GLU A 40 -2.55 -7.39 -12.87
CA GLU A 40 -3.94 -7.34 -13.35
C GLU A 40 -4.96 -7.71 -12.26
N GLU A 41 -4.74 -8.78 -11.51
CA GLU A 41 -5.68 -9.21 -10.47
C GLU A 41 -5.79 -8.17 -9.33
N ALA A 42 -4.66 -7.59 -8.93
CA ALA A 42 -4.60 -6.56 -7.91
C ALA A 42 -5.18 -5.23 -8.43
N PHE A 43 -4.98 -4.90 -9.70
CA PHE A 43 -5.57 -3.74 -10.36
C PHE A 43 -7.09 -3.85 -10.45
N LEU A 44 -7.63 -5.04 -10.74
CA LEU A 44 -9.07 -5.31 -10.72
C LEU A 44 -9.65 -5.18 -9.30
N ALA A 45 -8.94 -5.66 -8.28
CA ALA A 45 -9.33 -5.47 -6.89
C ALA A 45 -9.32 -3.97 -6.49
N LEU A 46 -8.32 -3.20 -6.92
CA LEU A 46 -8.27 -1.75 -6.73
C LEU A 46 -9.47 -1.04 -7.38
N ASN A 47 -9.87 -1.43 -8.60
CA ASN A 47 -11.06 -0.85 -9.25
C ASN A 47 -12.34 -1.12 -8.45
N LYS A 48 -12.47 -2.29 -7.81
CA LYS A 48 -13.57 -2.58 -6.89
C LYS A 48 -13.49 -1.69 -5.64
N THR A 49 -12.30 -1.55 -5.04
CA THR A 49 -12.05 -0.66 -3.89
C THR A 49 -12.50 0.78 -4.20
N ILE A 50 -12.11 1.32 -5.35
CA ILE A 50 -12.48 2.68 -5.79
C ILE A 50 -14.00 2.82 -5.95
N ASN A 51 -14.65 1.85 -6.60
CA ASN A 51 -16.10 1.86 -6.79
C ASN A 51 -16.85 1.82 -5.45
N ILE A 52 -16.46 0.95 -4.51
CA ILE A 52 -17.11 0.87 -3.20
C ILE A 52 -16.86 2.17 -2.41
N ALA A 53 -15.62 2.64 -2.32
CA ALA A 53 -15.28 3.87 -1.60
C ALA A 53 -16.06 5.09 -2.14
N SER A 54 -16.14 5.24 -3.46
CA SER A 54 -16.87 6.35 -4.09
C SER A 54 -18.37 6.34 -3.79
N LYS A 55 -19.02 5.17 -3.77
CA LYS A 55 -20.42 5.02 -3.35
C LYS A 55 -20.66 5.40 -1.89
N MET A 56 -19.63 5.24 -1.06
CA MET A 56 -19.65 5.65 0.35
C MET A 56 -19.22 7.11 0.55
N GLY A 57 -18.89 7.84 -0.53
CA GLY A 57 -18.51 9.25 -0.47
C GLY A 57 -17.03 9.50 -0.21
N PHE A 58 -16.16 8.50 -0.39
CA PHE A 58 -14.72 8.59 -0.17
C PHE A 58 -13.92 8.46 -1.47
N LYS A 59 -12.68 8.94 -1.42
CA LYS A 59 -11.64 8.67 -2.42
C LYS A 59 -10.54 7.80 -1.81
N ILE A 60 -9.75 7.16 -2.67
CA ILE A 60 -8.56 6.41 -2.25
C ILE A 60 -7.32 7.28 -2.40
N LYS A 61 -6.42 7.22 -1.42
CA LYS A 61 -5.05 7.73 -1.55
C LYS A 61 -4.05 6.59 -1.38
N ILE A 62 -3.18 6.41 -2.37
CA ILE A 62 -2.17 5.34 -2.42
C ILE A 62 -0.81 5.88 -1.96
N PHE A 63 -0.17 5.14 -1.04
CA PHE A 63 1.17 5.41 -0.52
C PHE A 63 2.26 4.53 -1.15
N ASP A 64 1.95 3.27 -1.47
CA ASP A 64 2.85 2.38 -2.20
C ASP A 64 2.11 1.25 -2.91
N THR A 65 2.73 0.67 -3.94
CA THR A 65 2.19 -0.46 -4.72
C THR A 65 3.32 -1.43 -5.07
N PHE A 66 3.52 -1.79 -6.34
CA PHE A 66 4.68 -2.57 -6.75
C PHE A 66 6.00 -1.89 -6.30
N ARG A 67 6.75 -2.64 -5.50
CA ARG A 67 8.07 -2.26 -4.97
C ARG A 67 9.11 -3.26 -5.45
N PRO A 68 10.02 -2.89 -6.37
CA PRO A 68 11.06 -3.80 -6.85
C PRO A 68 11.87 -4.44 -5.71
N VAL A 69 12.37 -5.67 -5.91
CA VAL A 69 13.17 -6.36 -4.87
C VAL A 69 14.38 -5.55 -4.40
N GLU A 70 14.94 -4.70 -5.26
CA GLU A 70 16.06 -3.83 -4.93
C GLU A 70 15.64 -2.72 -3.94
N ALA A 71 14.45 -2.14 -4.12
CA ALA A 71 13.89 -1.16 -3.16
C ALA A 71 13.63 -1.82 -1.80
N GLN A 72 13.10 -3.05 -1.79
CA GLN A 72 12.91 -3.82 -0.56
C GLN A 72 14.23 -4.09 0.16
N LYS A 73 15.32 -4.36 -0.57
CA LYS A 73 16.67 -4.52 0.01
C LYS A 73 17.20 -3.23 0.62
N ILE A 74 16.95 -2.07 0.00
CA ILE A 74 17.34 -0.77 0.56
C ILE A 74 16.64 -0.55 1.90
N MET A 75 15.34 -0.80 1.97
CA MET A 75 14.54 -0.71 3.21
C MET A 75 15.06 -1.63 4.30
N TRP A 76 15.28 -2.91 3.97
CA TRP A 76 15.80 -3.90 4.90
C TRP A 76 17.19 -3.54 5.44
N ASN A 77 18.10 -3.07 4.59
CA ASN A 77 19.44 -2.67 5.01
C ASN A 77 19.42 -1.44 5.93
N PHE A 78 18.41 -0.57 5.79
CA PHE A 78 18.24 0.59 6.67
C PHE A 78 17.67 0.21 8.03
N ASN A 79 16.64 -0.64 8.07
CA ASN A 79 16.01 -1.09 9.31
C ASN A 79 15.58 -2.57 9.22
N PRO A 80 16.46 -3.54 9.53
CA PRO A 80 16.19 -4.97 9.38
C PRO A 80 15.27 -5.50 10.50
N ASN A 81 14.03 -5.02 10.53
CA ASN A 81 13.01 -5.41 11.49
C ASN A 81 11.91 -6.24 10.79
N PRO A 82 11.93 -7.59 10.93
CA PRO A 82 10.98 -8.46 10.24
C PRO A 82 9.53 -8.30 10.70
N LYS A 83 9.25 -7.54 11.78
CA LYS A 83 7.88 -7.22 12.20
C LYS A 83 7.16 -6.30 11.21
N TYR A 84 7.91 -5.43 10.52
CA TYR A 84 7.37 -4.38 9.63
C TYR A 84 8.01 -4.39 8.24
N ILE A 85 9.26 -4.85 8.12
CA ILE A 85 9.97 -4.88 6.84
C ILE A 85 10.18 -6.33 6.43
N ALA A 86 9.58 -6.74 5.32
CA ALA A 86 9.75 -8.10 4.82
C ALA A 86 11.22 -8.40 4.51
N ASP A 87 11.73 -9.50 5.05
CA ASP A 87 13.08 -10.00 4.76
C ASP A 87 13.19 -10.31 3.25
N PRO A 88 14.12 -9.66 2.52
CA PRO A 88 14.34 -9.89 1.09
C PRO A 88 14.58 -11.36 0.71
N LYS A 89 15.03 -12.21 1.64
CA LYS A 89 15.20 -13.65 1.43
C LYS A 89 13.88 -14.35 1.07
N PHE A 90 12.77 -13.94 1.67
CA PHE A 90 11.43 -14.47 1.40
C PHE A 90 10.64 -13.58 0.43
N GLY A 91 11.02 -12.30 0.37
CA GLY A 91 10.46 -11.29 -0.51
C GLY A 91 9.16 -10.67 0.01
N SER A 92 8.83 -9.49 -0.51
CA SER A 92 7.63 -8.74 -0.13
C SER A 92 6.47 -9.02 -1.10
N PRO A 93 5.21 -9.06 -0.62
CA PRO A 93 4.01 -8.96 -1.45
C PRO A 93 4.04 -7.78 -2.44
N HIS A 94 4.63 -6.64 -2.05
CA HIS A 94 4.83 -5.51 -2.94
C HIS A 94 5.79 -5.85 -4.09
N SER A 95 6.87 -6.58 -3.82
CA SER A 95 7.79 -7.08 -4.86
C SER A 95 7.21 -8.17 -5.74
N ARG A 96 6.01 -8.63 -5.42
CA ARG A 96 5.20 -9.50 -6.26
C ARG A 96 4.14 -8.73 -7.04
N GLY A 97 3.95 -7.42 -6.79
CA GLY A 97 2.97 -6.57 -7.48
C GLY A 97 1.51 -6.86 -7.09
N VAL A 98 1.30 -7.43 -5.91
CA VAL A 98 -0.03 -7.87 -5.42
C VAL A 98 -0.36 -7.31 -4.04
N ALA A 99 0.31 -6.23 -3.64
CA ALA A 99 0.05 -5.50 -2.42
C ALA A 99 -0.03 -4.00 -2.68
N ILE A 100 -0.70 -3.31 -1.77
CA ILE A 100 -1.00 -1.90 -1.84
C ILE A 100 -1.07 -1.32 -0.42
N ASP A 101 -0.47 -0.15 -0.27
CA ASP A 101 -0.56 0.67 0.94
C ASP A 101 -1.44 1.88 0.64
N LEU A 102 -2.52 2.08 1.40
CA LEU A 102 -3.47 3.17 1.13
C LEU A 102 -4.24 3.66 2.36
N THR A 103 -4.92 4.79 2.17
CA THR A 103 -5.94 5.32 3.09
C THR A 103 -7.18 5.80 2.33
N LEU A 104 -8.21 6.16 3.08
CA LEU A 104 -9.40 6.85 2.61
C LEU A 104 -9.22 8.37 2.73
N CYS A 105 -9.79 9.09 1.78
CA CYS A 105 -9.92 10.54 1.81
C CYS A 105 -11.38 10.96 1.67
N THR A 106 -11.73 12.11 2.24
CA THR A 106 -12.97 12.81 1.94
C THR A 106 -13.01 13.26 0.48
N LYS A 107 -14.17 13.75 0.02
CA LYS A 107 -14.32 14.30 -1.35
C LYS A 107 -13.40 15.48 -1.62
N ASP A 108 -13.06 16.23 -0.56
CA ASP A 108 -12.16 17.38 -0.58
C ASP A 108 -10.68 16.99 -0.44
N ASN A 109 -10.37 15.70 -0.65
CA ASN A 109 -9.02 15.12 -0.61
C ASN A 109 -8.34 15.18 0.77
N ILE A 110 -9.11 15.28 1.86
CA ILE A 110 -8.59 15.25 3.23
C ILE A 110 -8.48 13.79 3.65
N GLU A 111 -7.29 13.34 4.06
CA GLU A 111 -7.07 12.00 4.62
C GLU A 111 -7.90 11.78 5.89
N LEU A 112 -8.52 10.62 6.01
CA LEU A 112 -9.13 10.22 7.28
C LEU A 112 -8.04 9.94 8.31
N ASP A 113 -8.28 10.37 9.54
CA ASP A 113 -7.37 10.08 10.65
C ASP A 113 -7.47 8.60 11.02
N MET A 114 -6.33 7.92 10.94
CA MET A 114 -6.15 6.51 11.26
C MET A 114 -5.38 6.31 12.56
N GLY A 115 -5.13 7.37 13.34
CA GLY A 115 -4.49 7.34 14.65
C GLY A 115 -2.97 7.22 14.63
N THR A 116 -2.39 6.78 13.52
CA THR A 116 -0.94 6.85 13.25
C THR A 116 -0.72 7.26 11.80
N PRO A 117 0.43 7.90 11.47
CA PRO A 117 0.83 8.05 10.08
C PRO A 117 1.14 6.69 9.43
N PHE A 118 1.18 6.68 8.10
CA PHE A 118 1.80 5.63 7.29
C PHE A 118 3.27 5.41 7.72
N ASP A 119 3.79 4.19 7.55
CA ASP A 119 5.13 3.76 8.00
C ASP A 119 5.38 3.88 9.53
N SER A 120 4.32 3.96 10.35
CA SER A 120 4.47 3.91 11.81
C SER A 120 4.79 2.49 12.30
N PHE A 121 6.04 2.24 12.67
CA PHE A 121 6.50 0.94 13.20
C PHE A 121 6.21 0.77 14.70
N SER A 122 4.97 1.01 15.12
CA SER A 122 4.51 0.87 16.50
C SER A 122 3.31 -0.07 16.60
N GLU A 123 3.02 -0.60 17.79
CA GLU A 123 1.82 -1.43 18.00
C GLU A 123 0.52 -0.67 17.75
N LYS A 124 0.58 0.66 17.84
CA LYS A 124 -0.54 1.55 17.50
C LYS A 124 -0.94 1.46 16.02
N SER A 125 -0.08 1.03 15.11
CA SER A 125 -0.44 0.86 13.69
C SER A 125 -1.16 -0.46 13.39
N HIS A 126 -1.22 -1.39 14.35
CA HIS A 126 -1.82 -2.70 14.14
C HIS A 126 -3.35 -2.60 14.02
N HIS A 127 -3.94 -3.48 13.22
CA HIS A 127 -5.39 -3.54 13.01
C HIS A 127 -6.17 -3.84 14.29
N ASP A 128 -5.58 -4.60 15.22
CA ASP A 128 -6.19 -5.00 16.49
C ASP A 128 -5.92 -4.01 17.64
N CYS A 129 -5.23 -2.89 17.38
CA CYS A 129 -5.07 -1.82 18.35
C CYS A 129 -6.36 -1.00 18.48
N LEU A 130 -7.02 -1.14 19.63
CA LEU A 130 -8.28 -0.47 19.96
C LEU A 130 -8.11 0.76 20.87
N ASP A 131 -6.88 1.13 21.21
CA ASP A 131 -6.54 2.27 22.08
C ASP A 131 -6.59 3.61 21.31
N PHE A 132 -7.76 3.91 20.74
CA PHE A 132 -8.04 5.14 20.00
C PHE A 132 -9.47 5.61 20.23
N ASP A 133 -9.70 6.88 19.92
CA ASP A 133 -11.04 7.45 19.90
C ASP A 133 -11.93 6.76 18.85
N TYR A 134 -13.25 6.80 19.10
CA TYR A 134 -14.25 6.14 18.28
C TYR A 134 -14.13 6.44 16.78
N GLU A 135 -13.87 7.70 16.39
CA GLU A 135 -13.78 8.08 14.98
C GLU A 135 -12.59 7.41 14.27
N ILE A 136 -11.45 7.22 14.95
CA ILE A 136 -10.29 6.51 14.38
C ILE A 136 -10.64 5.02 14.18
N LEU A 137 -11.26 4.38 15.19
CA LEU A 137 -11.65 2.97 15.09
C LEU A 137 -12.68 2.74 13.97
N LYS A 138 -13.62 3.68 13.81
CA LYS A 138 -14.59 3.71 12.72
C LYS A 138 -13.91 3.87 11.36
N ASN A 139 -12.94 4.78 11.22
CA ASN A 139 -12.19 4.98 9.97
C ASN A 139 -11.39 3.73 9.57
N ARG A 140 -10.71 3.10 10.53
CA ARG A 140 -9.97 1.84 10.32
C ARG A 140 -10.91 0.70 9.92
N SER A 141 -12.05 0.56 10.61
CA SER A 141 -13.05 -0.46 10.31
C SER A 141 -13.67 -0.26 8.92
N LEU A 142 -13.90 0.99 8.54
CA LEU A 142 -14.39 1.35 7.22
C LEU A 142 -13.40 0.96 6.12
N LEU A 143 -12.13 1.34 6.25
CA LEU A 143 -11.08 0.96 5.31
C LEU A 143 -10.97 -0.57 5.21
N LEU A 144 -10.86 -1.26 6.35
CA LEU A 144 -10.77 -2.72 6.40
C LEU A 144 -11.97 -3.39 5.70
N GLY A 145 -13.19 -2.92 5.96
CA GLY A 145 -14.41 -3.43 5.34
C GLY A 145 -14.43 -3.24 3.82
N ILE A 146 -14.08 -2.05 3.33
CA ILE A 146 -13.99 -1.77 1.88
C ILE A 146 -12.96 -2.68 1.22
N MET A 147 -11.80 -2.86 1.84
CA MET A 147 -10.72 -3.68 1.31
C MET A 147 -11.09 -5.17 1.29
N ALA A 148 -11.67 -5.69 2.36
CA ALA A 148 -12.15 -7.07 2.44
C ALA A 148 -13.23 -7.35 1.37
N LEU A 149 -14.22 -6.47 1.23
CA LEU A 149 -15.26 -6.58 0.19
C LEU A 149 -14.71 -6.52 -1.25
N SER A 150 -13.54 -5.91 -1.42
CA SER A 150 -12.87 -5.79 -2.72
C SER A 150 -11.96 -6.99 -3.04
N GLY A 151 -11.81 -7.93 -2.10
CA GLY A 151 -11.03 -9.17 -2.26
C GLY A 151 -9.59 -9.08 -1.77
N TRP A 152 -9.29 -8.13 -0.88
CA TRP A 152 -7.98 -8.00 -0.26
C TRP A 152 -7.92 -8.65 1.12
N ASP A 153 -6.79 -9.26 1.43
CA ASP A 153 -6.38 -9.64 2.79
C ASP A 153 -5.61 -8.48 3.43
N PHE A 154 -5.73 -8.33 4.76
CA PHE A 154 -5.00 -7.31 5.52
C PHE A 154 -3.72 -7.89 6.17
N TYR A 155 -2.74 -7.02 6.44
CA TYR A 155 -1.62 -7.39 7.29
C TYR A 155 -1.84 -6.87 8.71
N LYS A 156 -1.90 -7.78 9.69
CA LYS A 156 -2.32 -7.46 11.07
C LYS A 156 -1.56 -6.30 11.73
N ASN A 157 -0.29 -6.09 11.39
CA ASN A 157 0.54 -5.09 12.05
C ASN A 157 0.43 -3.69 11.43
N GLU A 158 -0.26 -3.52 10.30
CA GLU A 158 -0.25 -2.28 9.51
C GLU A 158 -1.65 -1.99 8.96
N TRP A 159 -2.32 -0.95 9.48
CA TRP A 159 -3.70 -0.60 9.08
C TRP A 159 -3.85 -0.23 7.60
N TRP A 160 -2.75 0.17 6.95
CA TRP A 160 -2.70 0.63 5.56
C TRP A 160 -2.40 -0.48 4.55
N HIS A 161 -1.84 -1.62 4.98
CA HIS A 161 -1.30 -2.65 4.08
C HIS A 161 -2.32 -3.72 3.75
N TYR A 162 -2.52 -3.93 2.45
CA TYR A 162 -3.41 -4.95 1.93
C TYR A 162 -2.77 -5.72 0.77
N GLN A 163 -3.13 -6.99 0.61
CA GLN A 163 -2.55 -7.87 -0.39
C GLN A 163 -3.54 -8.93 -0.90
N LEU A 164 -3.29 -9.51 -2.07
CA LEU A 164 -4.05 -10.67 -2.52
C LEU A 164 -3.69 -11.92 -1.71
N SER A 165 -4.61 -12.87 -1.62
CA SER A 165 -4.36 -14.18 -1.02
C SER A 165 -3.32 -15.00 -1.80
N GLU A 166 -2.69 -15.96 -1.12
CA GLU A 166 -1.68 -16.85 -1.70
C GLU A 166 -0.54 -16.12 -2.41
N THR A 167 -0.06 -15.01 -1.84
CA THR A 167 0.95 -14.12 -2.47
C THR A 167 2.16 -14.87 -3.02
N LYS A 168 2.59 -15.97 -2.37
CA LYS A 168 3.77 -16.75 -2.76
C LYS A 168 3.66 -17.40 -4.15
N LYS A 169 2.46 -17.55 -4.72
CA LYS A 169 2.26 -18.06 -6.09
C LYS A 169 2.76 -17.11 -7.17
N TYR A 170 2.85 -15.82 -6.86
CA TYR A 170 3.34 -14.79 -7.79
C TYR A 170 4.86 -14.66 -7.65
N PRO A 171 5.63 -14.65 -8.76
CA PRO A 171 7.09 -14.48 -8.66
C PRO A 171 7.46 -13.08 -8.19
N LEU A 172 8.62 -12.99 -7.53
CA LEU A 172 9.27 -11.72 -7.22
C LEU A 172 9.79 -11.06 -8.49
N LEU A 173 9.78 -9.73 -8.52
CA LEU A 173 10.28 -8.95 -9.64
C LEU A 173 11.35 -7.94 -9.21
N SER A 174 12.45 -7.92 -9.95
CA SER A 174 13.33 -6.77 -10.05
C SER A 174 12.72 -5.66 -10.90
N ASP A 175 13.23 -4.44 -10.74
CA ASP A 175 12.81 -3.31 -11.56
C ASP A 175 13.07 -3.59 -13.05
N LYS A 176 14.22 -4.23 -13.35
CA LYS A 176 14.58 -4.67 -14.71
C LYS A 176 13.60 -5.71 -15.26
N ALA A 177 13.20 -6.71 -14.47
CA ALA A 177 12.27 -7.74 -14.93
C ALA A 177 10.84 -7.20 -15.08
N ALA A 178 10.47 -6.21 -14.27
CA ALA A 178 9.20 -5.52 -14.34
C ALA A 178 9.13 -4.52 -15.51
N GLY A 179 10.28 -3.99 -15.95
CA GLY A 179 10.35 -2.96 -17.00
C GLY A 179 9.80 -1.60 -16.54
N THR A 180 9.76 -1.36 -15.23
CA THR A 180 9.09 -0.19 -14.64
C THR A 180 9.98 1.05 -14.56
N ASN A 181 11.30 0.88 -14.54
CA ASN A 181 12.29 1.96 -14.40
C ASN A 181 11.99 2.86 -13.19
N LEU A 182 11.61 2.24 -12.07
CA LEU A 182 11.42 2.91 -10.79
C LEU A 182 12.76 3.23 -10.13
N LEU A 183 13.82 2.48 -10.42
CA LEU A 183 15.12 2.56 -9.75
C LEU A 183 16.29 2.94 -10.65
#